data_AF-A0A542RND2-F1
#
_entry.id   AF-A0A542RND2-F1
#
_cell.length_a   1.000
_cell.length_b   1.000
_cell.length_c   1.000
_cell.angle_alpha   90.00
_cell.angle_beta   90.00
_cell.angle_gamma   90.00
#
_symmetry.space_group_name_H-M   'P 1'
#
loop_
_entity.id
_entity.type
_entity.pdbx_description
1 polymer ?
#
loop_
_entity_poly.entity_id
_entity_poly.type
_entity_poly.pdbx_seq_one_letter_code
_entity_poly.pdbx_strand_id
1 'polypeptide(L)' 'MRAAKEVSGTINGGDYKIYYYPVTTSIMLQVPTNGKYVLSGDNQEGVILTEFL' A
#
# COMPACT_ATOMS: atom_id res chain seq x y z
N MET A 1 -10.74 -2.20 -11.17
CA MET A 1 -9.96 -1.50 -10.11
C MET A 1 -9.17 -0.40 -10.79
N ARG A 2 -9.23 0.86 -10.34
CA ARG A 2 -8.26 1.88 -10.81
C ARG A 2 -6.87 1.39 -10.38
N ALA A 3 -5.92 1.39 -11.32
CA ALA A 3 -4.57 0.91 -11.10
C ALA A 3 -3.98 1.59 -9.87
N ALA A 4 -3.57 0.79 -8.87
CA ALA A 4 -2.79 1.31 -7.76
C ALA A 4 -1.53 1.96 -8.33
N LYS A 5 -1.13 3.11 -7.81
CA LYS A 5 0.23 3.60 -8.08
C LYS A 5 1.16 2.77 -7.21
N GLU A 6 2.12 2.10 -7.84
CA GLU A 6 3.09 1.24 -7.18
C GLU A 6 4.47 1.88 -7.24
N VAL A 7 5.19 1.80 -6.12
CA VAL A 7 6.63 2.05 -6.06
C VAL A 7 7.27 0.97 -5.19
N SER A 8 8.44 0.50 -5.61
CA SER A 8 9.23 -0.46 -4.86
C SER A 8 10.65 0.06 -4.67
N GLY A 9 11.29 -0.31 -3.57
CA GLY A 9 12.70 0.02 -3.37
C GLY A 9 13.26 -0.46 -2.04
N THR A 10 14.57 -0.37 -1.96
CA THR A 10 15.33 -0.68 -0.75
C THR A 10 15.57 0.60 0.06
N ILE A 11 15.11 0.64 1.30
CA ILE A 11 15.29 1.78 2.22
C ILE A 11 15.94 1.25 3.49
N ASN A 12 17.11 1.78 3.83
CA ASN A 12 17.90 1.35 5.00
C ASN A 12 18.13 -0.19 5.06
N GLY A 13 18.29 -0.83 3.89
CA GLY A 13 18.53 -2.27 3.77
C GLY A 13 17.30 -3.16 3.87
N GLY A 14 16.09 -2.60 4.03
CA GLY A 14 14.83 -3.35 3.88
C GLY A 14 14.23 -3.13 2.50
N ASP A 15 13.62 -4.16 1.93
CA ASP A 15 12.91 -4.09 0.65
C ASP A 15 11.42 -3.88 0.88
N TYR A 16 10.84 -2.95 0.10
CA TYR A 16 9.44 -2.54 0.26
C TYR A 16 8.72 -2.49 -1.07
N LYS A 17 7.43 -2.82 -1.02
CA LYS A 17 6.44 -2.44 -2.05
C LYS A 17 5.39 -1.53 -1.42
N ILE A 18 5.15 -0.39 -2.06
CA ILE A 18 4.23 0.63 -1.57
C ILE A 18 3.20 0.89 -2.65
N TYR A 19 1.94 0.84 -2.25
CA TYR A 19 0.79 1.02 -3.11
C TYR A 19 -0.07 2.17 -2.63
N TYR A 20 -0.49 3.04 -3.54
CA TYR A 20 -1.49 4.07 -3.27
C TYR A 20 -2.83 3.73 -3.93
N TYR A 21 -3.89 3.75 -3.13
CA TYR A 21 -5.26 3.51 -3.56
C TYR A 21 -6.12 4.75 -3.27
N PRO A 22 -6.59 5.48 -4.30
CA PRO A 22 -7.59 6.52 -4.10
C PRO A 22 -8.93 5.90 -3.68
N VAL A 23 -9.54 6.45 -2.62
CA VAL A 23 -10.75 5.99 -1.95
C VAL A 23 -11.84 7.06 -2.09
N THR A 24 -12.70 6.90 -3.09
CA THR A 24 -13.90 7.76 -3.25
C THR A 24 -15.18 7.12 -2.68
N THR A 25 -15.10 5.83 -2.35
CA THR A 25 -16.16 4.98 -1.79
C THR A 25 -15.49 3.85 -1.01
N SER A 26 -16.26 3.05 -0.26
CA SER A 26 -15.73 1.83 0.36
C SER A 26 -15.03 0.94 -0.68
N ILE A 27 -13.83 0.47 -0.35
CA ILE A 27 -13.03 -0.44 -1.17
C ILE A 27 -12.58 -1.65 -0.34
N MET A 28 -12.30 -2.75 -1.02
CA MET A 28 -11.61 -3.90 -0.42
C MET A 28 -10.17 -3.92 -0.93
N LEU A 29 -9.21 -3.96 0.01
CA LEU A 29 -7.80 -4.10 -0.29
C LEU A 29 -7.38 -5.56 -0.10
N GLN A 30 -6.68 -6.11 -1.09
CA GLN A 30 -5.99 -7.39 -0.92
C GLN A 30 -4.67 -7.13 -0.20
N VAL A 31 -4.39 -7.93 0.81
CA VAL A 31 -3.16 -7.85 1.60
C VAL A 31 -2.51 -9.23 1.68
N PRO A 32 -1.18 -9.31 1.86
CA PRO A 32 -0.50 -10.59 1.99
C PRO A 32 -1.02 -11.41 3.18
N THR A 33 -1.35 -12.68 2.95
CA THR A 33 -1.74 -13.62 4.03
C THR A 33 -0.55 -13.94 4.94
N ASN A 34 0.64 -14.10 4.33
CA ASN A 34 1.88 -14.44 5.00
C ASN A 34 2.92 -13.36 4.65
N GLY A 35 2.94 -12.29 5.43
CA GLY A 35 3.82 -11.14 5.23
C GLY A 35 3.51 -10.05 6.24
N LYS A 36 4.45 -9.13 6.45
CA LYS A 36 4.17 -7.93 7.24
C LYS A 36 3.70 -6.84 6.29
N TYR A 37 2.69 -6.10 6.72
CA TYR A 37 2.25 -4.92 6.00
C TYR A 37 1.74 -3.85 6.97
N VAL A 38 1.68 -2.62 6.48
CA VAL A 38 1.07 -1.47 7.17
C VAL A 38 0.07 -0.82 6.23
N LEU A 39 -1.09 -0.46 6.77
CA LEU A 39 -2.06 0.41 6.12
C LEU A 39 -2.05 1.77 6.81
N SER A 40 -2.00 2.83 6.01
CA SER A 40 -2.08 4.21 6.51
C SER A 40 -2.97 5.04 5.58
N GLY A 41 -3.72 5.98 6.15
CA GLY A 41 -4.41 6.99 5.36
C GLY A 41 -3.45 8.11 4.96
N ASP A 42 -3.69 8.73 3.81
CA ASP A 42 -2.97 9.94 3.40
C ASP A 42 -3.54 11.23 4.04
N ASN A 43 -4.60 11.09 4.86
CA ASN A 43 -5.37 12.18 5.48
C ASN A 43 -6.10 13.08 4.46
N GLN A 44 -6.35 12.59 3.25
CA GLN A 44 -7.16 13.22 2.22
C GLN A 44 -8.14 12.21 1.62
N GLU A 45 -7.75 11.54 0.53
CA GLU A 45 -8.63 10.75 -0.31
C GLU A 45 -8.05 9.37 -0.64
N GLY A 46 -7.04 8.92 0.10
CA GLY A 46 -6.30 7.72 -0.26
C GLY A 46 -5.84 6.88 0.93
N VAL A 47 -5.52 5.63 0.61
CA VAL A 47 -4.89 4.67 1.52
C VAL A 47 -3.58 4.23 0.90
N ILE A 48 -2.55 4.16 1.74
CA ILE A 48 -1.22 3.67 1.42
C ILE A 48 -1.06 2.29 2.08
N LEU A 49 -0.77 1.28 1.26
CA LEU A 49 -0.37 -0.05 1.70
C LEU A 49 1.14 -0.19 1.52
N THR A 50 1.84 -0.52 2.60
CA THR A 50 3.27 -0.84 2.58
C THR A 50 3.46 -2.31 2.92
N GLU A 51 4.01 -3.08 1.99
CA GLU A 51 4.43 -4.46 2.19
C GLU A 51 5.93 -4.53 2.47
N PHE A 52 6.32 -5.37 3.42
CA PHE A 52 7.71 -5.66 3.76
C PHE A 52 8.09 -6.97 3.08
N LEU A 53 9.12 -6.92 2.22
CA LEU A 53 9.61 -8.07 1.45
C LEU A 53 10.73 -8.81 2.19
#